data_AF-C2EJ23-F1
#
_entry.id   AF-C2EJ23-F1
#
_cell.length_a   1.000
_cell.length_b   1.000
_cell.length_c   1.000
_cell.angle_alpha   90.00
_cell.angle_beta   90.00
_cell.angle_gamma   90.00
#
_symmetry.space_group_name_H-M   'P 1'
#
loop_
_entity.id
_entity.type
_entity.pdbx_description
1 polymer ?
#
loop_
_entity_poly.entity_id
_entity_poly.type
_entity_poly.pdbx_seq_one_letter_code
_entity_poly.pdbx_strand_id
1 'polypeptide(L)' 'MVDTLTQMMFMTKVLQNNKVLLSSTLFDGMYYELTYNEDKNELYIDCVQKVRK' A
#
# COMPACT_ATOMS: atom_id res chain seq x y z
N MET A 1 0.32 5.50 10.70
CA MET A 1 1.07 6.73 10.40
C MET A 1 1.42 6.64 8.93
N VAL A 2 0.59 7.23 8.06
CA VAL A 2 1.00 7.54 6.68
C VAL A 2 1.82 8.80 6.86
N ASP A 3 3.12 8.68 6.73
CA ASP A 3 4.05 9.78 6.89
C ASP A 3 4.00 10.69 5.65
N THR A 4 4.62 11.87 5.75
CA THR A 4 4.66 12.87 4.67
C THR A 4 5.33 12.35 3.39
N LEU A 5 5.97 11.19 3.44
CA LEU A 5 6.65 10.55 2.31
C LEU A 5 5.78 9.54 1.55
N THR A 6 4.50 9.37 1.91
CA THR A 6 3.64 8.36 1.29
C THR A 6 2.37 8.97 0.71
N GLN A 7 2.07 8.70 -0.58
CA GLN A 7 0.86 9.14 -1.27
C GLN A 7 -0.08 7.98 -1.55
N MET A 8 -1.39 8.18 -1.32
CA MET A 8 -2.43 7.21 -1.65
C MET A 8 -2.84 7.33 -3.11
N MET A 9 -2.67 6.25 -3.87
CA MET A 9 -3.02 6.22 -5.29
C MET A 9 -4.40 5.61 -5.52
N PHE A 10 -4.72 4.55 -4.77
CA PHE A 10 -5.98 3.84 -4.91
C PHE A 10 -6.37 3.22 -3.57
N MET A 11 -7.67 3.21 -3.28
CA MET A 11 -8.24 2.52 -2.13
C MET A 11 -9.52 1.81 -2.57
N THR A 12 -9.71 0.60 -2.09
CA THR A 12 -10.96 -0.14 -2.25
C THR A 12 -11.27 -0.95 -0.99
N LYS A 13 -12.56 -1.17 -0.74
CA LYS A 13 -13.05 -2.11 0.27
C LYS A 13 -13.95 -3.11 -0.43
N VAL A 14 -13.66 -4.39 -0.27
CA VAL A 14 -14.50 -5.49 -0.76
C VAL A 14 -14.75 -6.43 0.41
N LEU A 15 -16.03 -6.53 0.80
CA LEU A 15 -16.43 -7.21 2.04
C LEU A 15 -15.63 -6.61 3.22
N GLN A 16 -14.96 -7.46 4.00
CA GLN A 16 -14.19 -7.09 5.19
C GLN A 16 -12.71 -6.88 4.90
N ASN A 17 -12.32 -6.83 3.62
CA ASN A 17 -10.94 -6.55 3.22
C ASN A 17 -10.83 -5.09 2.74
N ASN A 18 -9.97 -4.32 3.40
CA ASN A 18 -9.56 -3.00 2.92
C ASN A 18 -8.22 -3.13 2.19
N LYS A 19 -8.14 -2.63 0.96
CA LYS A 19 -6.93 -2.66 0.16
C LYS A 19 -6.55 -1.26 -0.28
N VAL A 20 -5.28 -0.91 -0.12
CA VAL A 20 -4.75 0.40 -0.52
C VAL A 20 -3.42 0.22 -1.26
N LEU A 21 -3.26 0.99 -2.34
CA LEU A 21 -2.01 1.13 -3.06
C LEU A 21 -1.40 2.48 -2.75
N LEU A 22 -0.17 2.47 -2.26
CA LEU A 22 0.60 3.64 -1.87
C LEU A 22 1.86 3.77 -2.74
N SER A 23 2.29 5.01 -3.00
CA SER A 23 3.58 5.32 -3.61
C SER A 23 4.42 6.15 -2.66
N SER A 24 5.73 5.88 -2.64
CA SER A 24 6.69 6.79 -2.04
C SER A 24 6.69 8.12 -2.80
N THR A 25 6.84 9.25 -2.10
CA THR A 25 7.12 10.55 -2.71
C THR A 25 8.59 10.70 -3.08
N LEU A 26 9.45 9.79 -2.61
CA LEU A 26 10.83 9.70 -3.02
C LEU A 26 10.88 9.16 -4.46
N PHE A 27 11.86 9.61 -5.25
CA PHE A 27 12.11 9.09 -6.59
C PHE A 27 12.86 7.74 -6.56
N ASP A 28 12.50 6.87 -5.61
CA ASP A 28 13.12 5.55 -5.37
C ASP A 28 12.42 4.39 -6.12
N GLY A 29 11.25 4.68 -6.69
CA GLY A 29 10.43 3.70 -7.41
C GLY A 29 9.66 2.74 -6.51
N MET A 30 9.47 3.05 -5.23
CA MET A 30 8.81 2.18 -4.27
C MET A 30 7.28 2.34 -4.28
N TYR A 31 6.58 1.20 -4.35
CA TYR A 31 5.14 1.07 -4.20
C TYR A 31 4.83 0.07 -3.08
N TYR A 32 3.75 0.33 -2.34
CA TYR A 32 3.29 -0.50 -1.25
C TYR A 32 1.83 -0.88 -1.46
N GLU A 33 1.54 -2.17 -1.46
CA GLU A 33 0.18 -2.68 -1.45
C GLU A 33 -0.14 -3.20 -0.04
N LEU A 34 -1.10 -2.59 0.62
CA LEU A 34 -1.54 -3.00 1.95
C LEU A 34 -2.93 -3.59 1.84
N THR A 35 -3.13 -4.78 2.41
CA THR A 35 -4.44 -5.43 2.53
C THR A 35 -4.72 -5.75 3.98
N TYR A 36 -5.75 -5.13 4.56
CA TYR A 36 -6.20 -5.39 5.91
C TYR A 36 -7.47 -6.25 5.90
N ASN A 37 -7.39 -7.43 6.49
CA ASN A 37 -8.50 -8.36 6.66
C ASN A 37 -9.11 -8.16 8.06
N GLU A 38 -10.29 -7.56 8.13
CA GLU A 38 -10.98 -7.29 9.41
C GLU A 38 -11.49 -8.57 10.09
N ASP A 39 -11.87 -9.59 9.33
CA ASP A 39 -12.38 -10.87 9.89
C ASP A 39 -11.28 -11.60 10.66
N LYS A 40 -10.04 -11.52 10.17
CA LYS A 40 -8.86 -12.16 10.78
C LYS A 40 -8.04 -11.21 11.65
N ASN A 41 -8.32 -9.91 11.57
CA ASN A 41 -7.52 -8.85 12.20
C ASN A 41 -6.04 -8.91 11.77
N GLU A 42 -5.79 -9.08 10.46
CA GLU A 42 -4.46 -9.28 9.87
C GLU A 42 -4.15 -8.20 8.82
N LEU A 43 -2.91 -7.71 8.80
CA LEU A 43 -2.40 -6.79 7.79
C LEU A 43 -1.34 -7.48 6.93
N TYR A 44 -1.58 -7.52 5.63
CA TYR A 44 -0.63 -7.97 4.62
C TYR A 44 -0.02 -6.76 3.93
N ILE A 45 1.30 -6.78 3.72
CA ILE A 45 2.04 -5.69 3.09
C ILE A 45 2.97 -6.28 2.03
N ASP A 46 2.76 -5.86 0.78
CA ASP A 46 3.66 -6.16 -0.33
C ASP A 46 4.43 -4.89 -0.73
N CYS A 47 5.75 -5.03 -0.83
CA CYS A 47 6.65 -3.95 -1.24
C CYS A 47 7.18 -4.23 -2.64
N VAL A 48 6.99 -3.28 -3.56
CA VAL A 48 7.41 -3.40 -4.97
C VAL A 48 8.34 -2.25 -5.32
N GLN A 49 9.55 -2.57 -5.80
CA GLN A 49 10.49 -1.57 -6.32
C GLN A 49 10.52 -1.61 -7.85
N LYS A 50 10.21 -0.48 -8.47
CA LYS A 50 10.39 -0.29 -9.91
C LYS A 50 11.86 0.02 -10.22
N VAL A 51 12.57 -0.98 -10.72
CA VAL A 51 13.94 -0.82 -11.22
C VAL A 51 13.91 -0.34 -12.67
N ARG A 52 14.67 0.71 -13.00
CA ARG A 52 14.92 1.14 -14.38
C ARG A 52 16.26 0.54 -14.84
N LYS A 53 16.31 0.06 -16.08
CA LYS A 53 17.56 -0.35 -16.75
C LYS A 53 18.23 0.85 -17.40
#